data_AF-A0A6A1UPM3-F1
#
_entry.id   AF-A0A6A1UPM3-F1
#
_cell.length_a   1.000
_cell.length_b   1.000
_cell.length_c   1.000
_cell.angle_alpha   90.00
_cell.angle_beta   90.00
_cell.angle_gamma   90.00
#
_symmetry.space_group_name_H-M   'P 1'
#
loop_
_entity.id
_entity.type
_entity.pdbx_description
1 polymer ?
#
loop_
_entity_poly.entity_id
_entity_poly.type
_entity_poly.pdbx_seq_one_letter_code
_entity_poly.pdbx_strand_id
1 'polypeptide(L)'
;MARGSDYGAFMEKFLLQPSSSPHVLPLNSLTFAVKDIFDVEGYVTGFGNPDWLRTHPAATSTAPAILAILRGGATCVGKTVMDGNGIQLGLQVDLSFLCTSLLLCELLKGQFLCSTHGINRHYGTPRNPCVPDRVPGGSSSGSAVAVGAKLVDFALGTDTGGSVRVPASYCGILGFRPSHDAISTAGVIPLHKVLILLDFGVLAIPTVQGPPPKLLTDPPALDAFRVRAYDLLSIAGASGFCQVSIPLGLYENLPVAISLLAKHGSDGFLLNLVETLYSALKEEVGIAENLSY
;
A
#
# COMPACT_ATOMS: atom_id res chain seq x y z
N MET A 1 -19.49 3.39 16.72
CA MET A 1 -19.98 2.94 15.39
C MET A 1 -19.72 1.44 15.29
N ALA A 2 -20.73 0.66 14.91
CA ALA A 2 -20.65 -0.80 14.92
C ALA A 2 -19.55 -1.30 13.96
N ARG A 3 -18.52 -1.97 14.49
CA ARG A 3 -17.54 -2.74 13.71
C ARG A 3 -18.22 -4.00 13.19
N GLY A 4 -18.93 -3.91 12.07
CA GLY A 4 -19.75 -5.03 11.62
C GLY A 4 -20.23 -4.93 10.18
N SER A 5 -19.30 -4.93 9.23
CA SER A 5 -19.50 -5.43 7.84
C SER A 5 -18.27 -5.22 6.95
N ASP A 6 -17.36 -4.32 7.31
CA ASP A 6 -16.27 -3.86 6.45
C ASP A 6 -14.86 -4.17 6.96
N TYR A 7 -14.73 -5.10 7.91
CA TYR A 7 -13.45 -5.51 8.50
C TYR A 7 -12.68 -4.36 9.18
N GLY A 8 -13.32 -3.21 9.43
CA GLY A 8 -12.65 -2.00 9.93
C GLY A 8 -11.75 -1.35 8.88
N ALA A 9 -11.98 -1.62 7.59
CA ALA A 9 -11.17 -1.10 6.49
C ALA A 9 -11.34 0.41 6.27
N PHE A 10 -12.53 0.94 6.55
CA PHE A 10 -12.89 2.33 6.28
C PHE A 10 -12.90 3.16 7.56
N MET A 11 -12.34 4.37 7.47
CA MET A 11 -12.53 5.39 8.51
C MET A 11 -13.70 6.30 8.19
N GLU A 12 -13.94 6.56 6.90
CA GLU A 12 -15.04 7.38 6.43
C GLU A 12 -15.53 6.83 5.08
N LYS A 13 -16.84 6.67 4.93
CA LYS A 13 -17.47 6.22 3.68
C LYS A 13 -18.21 7.37 3.03
N PHE A 14 -17.98 7.57 1.75
CA PHE A 14 -18.66 8.55 0.91
C PHE A 14 -18.62 8.07 -0.54
N LEU A 15 -19.49 8.61 -1.39
CA LEU A 15 -19.50 8.29 -2.81
C LEU A 15 -19.03 9.49 -3.63
N LEU A 16 -17.89 9.34 -4.32
CA LEU A 16 -17.54 10.26 -5.41
C LEU A 16 -17.91 9.62 -6.73
N GLN A 17 -18.85 10.23 -7.41
CA GLN A 17 -19.33 9.76 -8.70
C GLN A 17 -18.29 10.01 -9.80
N PRO A 18 -18.21 9.11 -10.80
CA PRO A 18 -17.34 9.33 -11.94
C PRO A 18 -17.74 10.57 -12.75
N SER A 19 -16.82 11.06 -13.56
CA SER A 19 -17.13 12.15 -14.49
C SER A 19 -18.15 11.68 -15.53
N SER A 20 -19.17 12.50 -15.83
CA SER A 20 -20.15 12.17 -16.87
C SER A 20 -19.47 12.06 -18.24
N SER A 21 -19.71 10.95 -18.94
CA SER A 21 -19.15 10.69 -20.28
C SER A 21 -20.22 10.09 -21.19
N PRO A 22 -20.29 10.50 -22.48
CA PRO A 22 -21.16 9.87 -23.48
C PRO A 22 -20.62 8.51 -23.97
N HIS A 23 -19.37 8.17 -23.66
CA HIS A 23 -18.72 6.92 -24.05
C HIS A 23 -18.48 6.00 -22.86
N VAL A 24 -18.47 4.68 -23.10
CA VAL A 24 -18.09 3.68 -22.10
C VAL A 24 -16.61 3.89 -21.74
N LEU A 25 -16.37 4.18 -20.46
CA LEU A 25 -15.05 4.46 -19.92
C LEU A 25 -14.36 3.15 -19.44
N PRO A 26 -13.01 3.09 -19.43
CA PRO A 26 -12.27 1.86 -19.18
C PRO A 26 -12.45 1.26 -17.78
N LEU A 27 -12.83 2.07 -16.79
CA LEU A 27 -13.08 1.66 -15.41
C LEU A 27 -14.56 1.74 -15.05
N ASN A 28 -15.45 1.78 -16.04
CA ASN A 28 -16.88 1.92 -15.83
C ASN A 28 -17.42 0.81 -14.94
N SER A 29 -18.31 1.17 -14.01
CA SER A 29 -18.91 0.26 -13.00
C SER A 29 -17.95 -0.32 -11.96
N LEU A 30 -16.66 0.04 -11.99
CA LEU A 30 -15.73 -0.34 -10.93
C LEU A 30 -15.81 0.62 -9.76
N THR A 31 -15.46 0.11 -8.59
CA THR A 31 -15.41 0.82 -7.32
C THR A 31 -14.00 0.84 -6.77
N PHE A 32 -13.61 1.94 -6.13
CA PHE A 32 -12.31 2.04 -5.49
C PHE A 32 -12.36 2.77 -4.16
N ALA A 33 -11.38 2.47 -3.31
CA ALA A 33 -11.16 3.19 -2.05
C ALA A 33 -9.81 3.92 -2.07
N VAL A 34 -9.67 4.96 -1.24
CA VAL A 34 -8.44 5.75 -1.16
C VAL A 34 -7.92 5.79 0.25
N LYS A 35 -6.61 5.67 0.43
CA LYS A 35 -5.96 5.88 1.72
C LYS A 35 -6.17 7.31 2.21
N ASP A 36 -6.32 7.53 3.52
CA ASP A 36 -6.47 8.85 4.13
C ASP A 36 -5.17 9.69 4.19
N ILE A 37 -4.49 9.74 3.04
CA ILE A 37 -3.36 10.62 2.72
C ILE A 37 -3.59 11.35 1.40
N PHE A 38 -4.60 10.94 0.63
CA PHE A 38 -4.98 11.59 -0.61
C PHE A 38 -6.02 12.67 -0.33
N ASP A 39 -5.76 13.85 -0.86
CA ASP A 39 -6.71 14.96 -0.79
C ASP A 39 -7.97 14.65 -1.60
N VAL A 40 -9.12 14.90 -0.99
CA VAL A 40 -10.45 14.83 -1.60
C VAL A 40 -11.15 16.14 -1.29
N GLU A 41 -11.58 16.85 -2.32
CA GLU A 41 -12.23 18.16 -2.18
C GLU A 41 -13.42 18.08 -1.22
N GLY A 42 -13.46 18.99 -0.24
CA GLY A 42 -14.50 19.04 0.78
C GLY A 42 -14.30 18.08 1.97
N TYR A 43 -13.27 17.22 1.93
CA TYR A 43 -12.91 16.34 3.05
C TYR A 43 -11.56 16.73 3.64
N VAL A 44 -11.40 16.57 4.95
CA VAL A 44 -10.11 16.76 5.62
C VAL A 44 -9.24 15.52 5.41
N THR A 45 -7.98 15.70 5.03
CA THR A 45 -6.98 14.61 5.00
C THR A 45 -6.47 14.38 6.42
N GLY A 46 -6.86 13.25 7.01
CA GLY A 46 -6.74 13.00 8.44
C GLY A 46 -5.47 12.28 8.87
N PHE A 47 -4.70 11.68 7.95
CA PHE A 47 -3.54 10.82 8.26
C PHE A 47 -3.87 9.69 9.24
N GLY A 48 -5.12 9.23 9.25
CA GLY A 48 -5.58 8.27 10.25
C GLY A 48 -5.50 8.79 11.69
N ASN A 49 -5.53 10.11 11.90
CA ASN A 49 -5.48 10.77 13.20
C ASN A 49 -6.66 11.76 13.39
N PRO A 50 -7.61 11.50 14.30
CA PRO A 50 -8.75 12.37 14.55
C PRO A 50 -8.38 13.74 15.17
N ASP A 51 -7.25 13.85 15.87
CA ASP A 51 -6.77 15.13 16.41
C ASP A 51 -6.26 16.04 15.28
N TRP A 52 -5.65 15.45 14.26
CA TRP A 52 -5.28 16.14 13.02
C TRP A 52 -6.52 16.60 12.26
N LEU A 53 -7.49 15.69 12.10
CA LEU A 53 -8.78 15.95 11.44
C LEU A 53 -9.51 17.18 12.03
N ARG A 54 -9.43 17.37 13.36
CA ARG A 54 -10.10 18.47 14.07
C ARG A 54 -9.43 19.84 13.87
N THR A 55 -8.14 19.86 13.53
CA THR A 55 -7.33 21.08 13.49
C THR A 55 -7.01 21.56 12.08
N HIS A 56 -7.32 20.76 11.06
CA HIS A 56 -6.97 21.06 9.67
C HIS A 56 -8.22 21.32 8.82
N PRO A 57 -8.15 22.27 7.86
CA PRO A 57 -9.25 22.53 6.96
C PRO A 57 -9.46 21.38 5.97
N ALA A 58 -10.65 21.32 5.38
CA ALA A 58 -10.91 20.44 4.26
C ALA A 58 -10.02 20.80 3.06
N ALA A 59 -9.64 19.80 2.28
CA ALA A 59 -8.87 20.02 1.06
C ALA A 59 -9.71 20.84 0.06
N THR A 60 -9.05 21.78 -0.61
CA THR A 60 -9.69 22.66 -1.61
C THR A 60 -9.72 22.04 -3.01
N SER A 61 -9.04 20.91 -3.20
CA SER A 61 -9.02 20.20 -4.47
C SER A 61 -8.81 18.70 -4.24
N THR A 62 -9.26 17.90 -5.20
CA THR A 62 -9.06 16.45 -5.18
C THR A 62 -7.73 16.09 -5.85
N ALA A 63 -6.99 15.16 -5.28
CA ALA A 63 -5.70 14.69 -5.80
C ALA A 63 -5.83 14.22 -7.26
N PRO A 64 -4.91 14.57 -8.17
CA PRO A 64 -4.99 14.19 -9.58
C PRO A 64 -5.05 12.68 -9.83
N ALA A 65 -4.46 11.86 -8.95
CA ALA A 65 -4.57 10.40 -9.01
C ALA A 65 -6.03 9.93 -8.88
N ILE A 66 -6.79 10.53 -7.97
CA ILE A 66 -8.22 10.24 -7.79
C ILE A 66 -9.01 10.75 -9.00
N LEU A 67 -8.73 11.98 -9.44
CA LEU A 67 -9.40 12.55 -10.62
C LEU A 67 -9.18 11.72 -11.88
N ALA A 68 -7.99 11.17 -12.09
CA ALA A 68 -7.70 10.29 -13.22
C ALA A 68 -8.58 9.03 -13.20
N ILE A 69 -8.79 8.44 -12.03
CA ILE A 69 -9.66 7.26 -11.86
C ILE A 69 -11.14 7.62 -12.07
N LEU A 70 -11.60 8.74 -11.51
CA LEU A 70 -12.97 9.22 -11.70
C LEU A 70 -13.26 9.54 -13.16
N ARG A 71 -12.30 10.11 -13.89
CA ARG A 71 -12.37 10.32 -15.35
C ARG A 71 -12.35 9.02 -16.13
N GLY A 72 -11.73 7.98 -15.58
CA GLY A 72 -11.76 6.61 -16.09
C GLY A 72 -13.09 5.89 -15.85
N GLY A 73 -14.03 6.46 -15.07
CA GLY A 73 -15.38 5.93 -14.92
C GLY A 73 -15.65 5.14 -13.63
N ALA A 74 -14.68 5.03 -12.72
CA ALA A 74 -14.87 4.33 -11.45
C ALA A 74 -15.47 5.24 -10.36
N THR A 75 -16.14 4.62 -9.39
CA THR A 75 -16.75 5.30 -8.24
C THR A 75 -15.88 5.16 -7.00
N CYS A 76 -15.55 6.27 -6.32
CA CYS A 76 -14.84 6.20 -5.04
C CYS A 76 -15.84 5.92 -3.90
N VAL A 77 -15.54 4.97 -3.02
CA VAL A 77 -16.45 4.56 -1.93
C VAL A 77 -16.02 5.02 -0.52
N GLY A 78 -14.87 5.69 -0.42
CA GLY A 78 -14.45 6.34 0.82
C GLY A 78 -12.96 6.27 1.12
N LYS A 79 -12.63 6.73 2.33
CA LYS A 79 -11.29 6.78 2.90
C LYS A 79 -10.99 5.58 3.79
N THR A 80 -9.84 4.96 3.58
CA THR A 80 -9.42 3.76 4.30
C THR A 80 -8.47 4.07 5.44
N VAL A 81 -8.49 3.20 6.45
CA VAL A 81 -7.59 3.25 7.60
C VAL A 81 -6.14 3.09 7.13
N MET A 82 -5.25 3.86 7.75
CA MET A 82 -3.80 3.73 7.62
C MET A 82 -3.12 3.71 8.99
N ASP A 83 -1.86 3.30 9.05
CA ASP A 83 -1.13 3.22 10.32
C ASP A 83 -1.04 4.59 11.03
N GLY A 84 -1.30 4.60 12.34
CA GLY A 84 -1.39 5.82 13.16
C GLY A 84 -0.16 6.12 14.03
N ASN A 85 0.90 5.32 13.93
CA ASN A 85 2.07 5.42 14.84
C ASN A 85 3.21 6.29 14.29
N GLY A 86 3.04 6.95 13.15
CA GLY A 86 3.93 8.01 12.73
C GLY A 86 3.46 9.32 13.35
N ILE A 87 4.24 9.87 14.28
CA ILE A 87 4.19 11.30 14.52
C ILE A 87 4.62 11.96 13.20
N GLN A 88 3.65 12.28 12.35
CA GLN A 88 3.86 13.23 11.27
C GLN A 88 3.68 14.62 11.92
N LEU A 89 4.58 14.95 12.86
CA LEU A 89 4.70 16.32 13.35
C LEU A 89 4.88 17.16 12.10
N GLY A 90 3.96 18.10 11.88
CA GLY A 90 4.02 19.11 10.83
C GLY A 90 5.22 20.04 11.01
N LEU A 91 6.43 19.49 10.89
CA LEU A 91 7.61 20.25 10.57
C LEU A 91 7.58 20.42 9.05
N GLN A 92 7.33 21.66 8.61
CA GLN A 92 7.91 22.15 7.36
C GLN A 92 9.43 21.97 7.48
N VAL A 93 9.94 20.79 7.13
CA VAL A 93 11.38 20.58 7.05
C VAL A 93 11.81 21.21 5.73
N ASP A 94 12.51 22.33 5.86
CA ASP A 94 13.21 23.04 4.78
C ASP A 94 13.93 22.05 3.86
N LEU A 95 13.68 22.14 2.55
CA LEU A 95 14.17 21.23 1.50
C LEU A 95 15.71 21.12 1.48
N SER A 96 16.42 22.01 2.16
CA SER A 96 17.88 22.06 2.21
C SER A 96 18.56 21.04 3.16
N PHE A 97 17.82 20.38 4.07
CA PHE A 97 18.38 19.44 5.06
C PHE A 97 18.27 17.95 4.69
N LEU A 98 17.79 17.60 3.48
CA LEU A 98 17.43 16.22 3.13
C LEU A 98 18.64 15.29 2.90
N CYS A 99 19.81 15.82 2.50
CA CYS A 99 21.01 15.02 2.21
C CYS A 99 21.65 14.36 3.44
N THR A 100 21.34 14.79 4.67
CA THR A 100 21.85 14.20 5.92
C THR A 100 20.93 13.14 6.52
N SER A 101 19.74 12.90 5.95
CA SER A 101 18.71 12.01 6.53
C SER A 101 18.97 10.51 6.34
N LEU A 102 19.73 10.11 5.31
CA LEU A 102 20.18 8.72 5.13
C LEU A 102 21.15 8.31 6.25
N LEU A 103 22.10 9.19 6.59
CA LEU A 103 23.01 8.97 7.72
C LEU A 103 22.26 9.02 9.07
N LEU A 104 21.18 9.80 9.16
CA LEU A 104 20.36 9.92 10.37
C LEU A 104 19.44 8.71 10.59
N CYS A 105 18.97 8.03 9.53
CA CYS A 105 18.26 6.75 9.65
C CYS A 105 19.17 5.64 10.21
N GLU A 106 20.45 5.63 9.83
CA GLU A 106 21.47 4.75 10.40
C GLU A 106 21.81 5.13 11.85
N LEU A 107 21.85 6.44 12.17
CA LEU A 107 22.27 6.96 13.49
C LEU A 107 21.16 6.96 14.58
N LEU A 108 19.88 6.96 14.21
CA LEU A 108 18.76 7.14 15.17
C LEU A 108 17.94 5.89 15.50
N LYS A 109 18.39 4.67 15.15
CA LYS A 109 17.74 3.40 15.58
C LYS A 109 16.20 3.45 15.52
N GLY A 110 15.62 3.78 14.37
CA GLY A 110 14.21 3.51 14.07
C GLY A 110 13.12 4.43 14.65
N GLN A 111 13.43 5.60 15.23
CA GLN A 111 12.40 6.43 15.90
C GLN A 111 11.48 7.30 15.02
N PHE A 112 11.69 7.41 13.69
CA PHE A 112 10.95 8.38 12.84
C PHE A 112 10.28 7.83 11.58
N LEU A 113 10.07 6.51 11.44
CA LEU A 113 9.66 5.91 10.16
C LEU A 113 8.28 5.25 10.18
N CYS A 114 7.58 5.42 9.05
CA CYS A 114 6.23 4.93 8.74
C CYS A 114 5.97 3.49 9.23
N SER A 115 4.81 3.26 9.83
CA SER A 115 4.46 1.92 10.32
C SER A 115 3.98 0.99 9.21
N THR A 116 4.45 -0.27 9.23
CA THR A 116 4.23 -1.29 8.17
C THR A 116 3.28 -2.41 8.58
N HIS A 117 2.52 -2.24 9.67
CA HIS A 117 1.76 -3.33 10.29
C HIS A 117 0.25 -3.13 10.28
N GLY A 118 -0.27 -2.01 9.81
CA GLY A 118 -1.71 -1.79 9.81
C GLY A 118 -2.28 -1.45 11.18
N ILE A 119 -1.42 -1.06 12.13
CA ILE A 119 -1.86 -0.73 13.49
C ILE A 119 -2.16 0.76 13.57
N ASN A 120 -3.40 1.08 13.94
CA ASN A 120 -3.83 2.44 14.21
C ASN A 120 -4.48 2.50 15.60
N ARG A 121 -3.96 3.38 16.46
CA ARG A 121 -4.43 3.54 17.85
C ARG A 121 -5.82 4.19 17.97
N HIS A 122 -6.23 4.97 16.97
CA HIS A 122 -7.46 5.75 16.98
C HIS A 122 -8.62 4.98 16.33
N TYR A 123 -8.40 4.43 15.14
CA TYR A 123 -9.41 3.70 14.38
C TYR A 123 -9.37 2.18 14.62
N GLY A 124 -8.28 1.66 15.22
CA GLY A 124 -8.03 0.25 15.40
C GLY A 124 -7.31 -0.38 14.20
N THR A 125 -6.93 -1.64 14.34
CA THR A 125 -6.32 -2.43 13.26
C THR A 125 -7.41 -3.07 12.39
N PRO A 126 -7.42 -2.83 11.07
CA PRO A 126 -8.29 -3.56 10.15
C PRO A 126 -8.05 -5.07 10.24
N ARG A 127 -9.11 -5.87 10.21
CA ARG A 127 -9.01 -7.33 10.33
C ARG A 127 -8.50 -7.91 9.02
N ASN A 128 -7.37 -8.62 9.06
CA ASN A 128 -6.83 -9.29 7.89
C ASN A 128 -7.83 -10.35 7.36
N PRO A 129 -8.25 -10.27 6.09
CA PRO A 129 -9.24 -11.20 5.52
C PRO A 129 -8.69 -12.61 5.27
N CYS A 130 -7.38 -12.76 5.05
CA CYS A 130 -6.73 -14.05 4.82
C CYS A 130 -6.36 -14.77 6.12
N VAL A 131 -5.81 -14.03 7.09
CA VAL A 131 -5.35 -14.58 8.39
C VAL A 131 -5.82 -13.70 9.55
N PRO A 132 -7.07 -13.90 10.03
CA PRO A 132 -7.75 -12.99 10.97
C PRO A 132 -7.06 -12.68 12.30
N ASP A 133 -6.16 -13.54 12.77
CA ASP A 133 -5.41 -13.43 14.02
C ASP A 133 -4.07 -12.68 13.87
N ARG A 134 -3.78 -12.20 12.65
CA ARG A 134 -2.53 -11.53 12.29
C ARG A 134 -2.77 -10.16 11.70
N VAL A 135 -1.70 -9.37 11.68
CA VAL A 135 -1.74 -8.01 11.13
C VAL A 135 -2.03 -8.02 9.62
N PRO A 136 -2.77 -7.02 9.10
CA PRO A 136 -3.02 -6.89 7.67
C PRO A 136 -1.82 -6.29 6.91
N GLY A 137 -0.78 -5.82 7.62
CA GLY A 137 0.33 -5.06 7.02
C GLY A 137 -0.05 -3.60 6.81
N GLY A 138 0.91 -2.75 6.44
CA GLY A 138 0.71 -1.31 6.32
C GLY A 138 1.85 -0.61 5.56
N SER A 139 1.79 0.71 5.38
CA SER A 139 0.83 1.64 6.00
C SER A 139 -0.55 1.71 5.32
N SER A 140 -0.74 1.12 4.14
CA SER A 140 -2.02 1.15 3.39
C SER A 140 -2.95 -0.02 3.77
N SER A 141 -3.12 -0.23 5.07
CA SER A 141 -3.78 -1.41 5.64
C SER A 141 -5.25 -1.54 5.27
N GLY A 142 -6.03 -0.48 5.46
CA GLY A 142 -7.44 -0.46 5.11
C GLY A 142 -7.67 -0.63 3.61
N SER A 143 -6.81 -0.07 2.76
CA SER A 143 -6.87 -0.27 1.30
C SER A 143 -6.73 -1.74 0.92
N ALA A 144 -5.76 -2.46 1.49
CA ALA A 144 -5.58 -3.87 1.20
C ALA A 144 -6.70 -4.75 1.77
N VAL A 145 -7.17 -4.45 2.99
CA VAL A 145 -8.31 -5.17 3.57
C VAL A 145 -9.58 -4.92 2.76
N ALA A 146 -9.82 -3.70 2.27
CA ALA A 146 -10.99 -3.40 1.46
C ALA A 146 -11.03 -4.21 0.17
N VAL A 147 -9.90 -4.35 -0.53
CA VAL A 147 -9.80 -5.17 -1.74
C VAL A 147 -9.85 -6.67 -1.40
N GLY A 148 -9.09 -7.13 -0.41
CA GLY A 148 -9.03 -8.54 -0.01
C GLY A 148 -10.36 -9.09 0.52
N ALA A 149 -11.15 -8.24 1.19
CA ALA A 149 -12.51 -8.56 1.62
C ALA A 149 -13.58 -8.31 0.54
N LYS A 150 -13.17 -7.95 -0.69
CA LYS A 150 -14.06 -7.67 -1.84
C LYS A 150 -15.11 -6.58 -1.57
N LEU A 151 -14.72 -5.56 -0.80
CA LEU A 151 -15.55 -4.38 -0.55
C LEU A 151 -15.44 -3.35 -1.67
N VAL A 152 -14.34 -3.40 -2.44
CA VAL A 152 -14.06 -2.60 -3.64
C VAL A 152 -13.28 -3.43 -4.65
N ASP A 153 -13.28 -3.01 -5.92
CA ASP A 153 -12.54 -3.69 -6.99
C ASP A 153 -11.03 -3.41 -6.91
N PHE A 154 -10.64 -2.20 -6.55
CA PHE A 154 -9.24 -1.81 -6.33
C PHE A 154 -9.12 -0.68 -5.30
N ALA A 155 -7.90 -0.35 -4.86
CA ALA A 155 -7.69 0.74 -3.92
C ALA A 155 -6.37 1.48 -4.17
N LEU A 156 -6.34 2.77 -3.85
CA LEU A 156 -5.13 3.57 -3.83
C LEU A 156 -4.44 3.54 -2.45
N GLY A 157 -3.12 3.50 -2.49
CA GLY A 157 -2.25 3.60 -1.34
C GLY A 157 -0.95 4.31 -1.70
N THR A 158 -0.05 4.43 -0.71
CA THR A 158 1.28 5.00 -0.90
C THR A 158 2.33 3.97 -0.52
N ASP A 159 3.41 3.86 -1.30
CA ASP A 159 4.45 2.86 -1.12
C ASP A 159 5.84 3.50 -1.23
N THR A 160 6.40 3.88 -0.09
CA THR A 160 7.79 4.36 0.02
C THR A 160 8.76 3.19 0.26
N GLY A 161 8.38 2.26 1.13
CA GLY A 161 9.20 1.13 1.54
C GLY A 161 8.38 -0.15 1.72
N GLY A 162 7.38 -0.36 0.86
CA GLY A 162 6.52 -1.55 0.87
C GLY A 162 5.09 -1.31 1.34
N SER A 163 4.69 -0.06 1.54
CA SER A 163 3.41 0.28 2.18
C SER A 163 2.16 -0.05 1.35
N VAL A 164 2.29 -0.50 0.10
CA VAL A 164 1.23 -1.16 -0.69
C VAL A 164 1.55 -2.64 -0.85
N ARG A 165 2.80 -3.00 -1.15
CA ARG A 165 3.20 -4.39 -1.43
C ARG A 165 3.10 -5.34 -0.23
N VAL A 166 3.49 -4.88 0.96
CA VAL A 166 3.37 -5.66 2.21
C VAL A 166 1.92 -5.99 2.54
N PRO A 167 1.02 -4.99 2.67
CA PRO A 167 -0.37 -5.30 2.99
C PRO A 167 -1.08 -6.07 1.87
N ALA A 168 -0.69 -5.87 0.61
CA ALA A 168 -1.19 -6.67 -0.51
C ALA A 168 -0.81 -8.16 -0.38
N SER A 169 0.47 -8.44 -0.12
CA SER A 169 0.97 -9.80 0.16
C SER A 169 0.22 -10.45 1.33
N TYR A 170 0.11 -9.73 2.46
CA TYR A 170 -0.54 -10.25 3.66
C TYR A 170 -2.04 -10.46 3.54
N CYS A 171 -2.72 -9.68 2.69
CA CYS A 171 -4.14 -9.80 2.41
C CYS A 171 -4.43 -10.62 1.14
N GLY A 172 -3.42 -11.28 0.56
CA GLY A 172 -3.61 -12.20 -0.57
C GLY A 172 -4.08 -11.53 -1.87
N ILE A 173 -3.70 -10.28 -2.11
CA ILE A 173 -4.08 -9.50 -3.30
C ILE A 173 -2.85 -9.00 -4.06
N LEU A 174 -3.04 -8.59 -5.32
CA LEU A 174 -1.99 -7.95 -6.10
C LEU A 174 -1.65 -6.57 -5.51
N GLY A 175 -0.36 -6.26 -5.43
CA GLY A 175 0.13 -4.96 -4.99
C GLY A 175 1.11 -4.38 -5.99
N PHE A 176 0.74 -3.31 -6.69
CA PHE A 176 1.59 -2.65 -7.66
C PHE A 176 2.14 -1.32 -7.15
N ARG A 177 3.45 -1.16 -7.23
CA ARG A 177 4.14 0.13 -7.08
C ARG A 177 4.69 0.54 -8.44
N PRO A 178 4.17 1.61 -9.06
CA PRO A 178 4.68 2.08 -10.33
C PRO A 178 6.08 2.67 -10.16
N SER A 179 6.75 2.90 -11.29
CA SER A 179 7.97 3.70 -11.35
C SER A 179 7.75 5.07 -10.74
N HIS A 180 8.81 5.68 -10.22
CA HIS A 180 8.71 7.07 -9.79
C HIS A 180 8.23 7.97 -10.96
N ASP A 181 7.48 9.01 -10.59
CA ASP A 181 6.98 10.02 -11.53
C ASP A 181 5.97 9.52 -12.59
N ALA A 182 5.65 8.22 -12.62
CA ALA A 182 4.60 7.66 -13.49
C ALA A 182 3.18 8.07 -13.08
N ILE A 183 2.95 8.30 -11.77
CA ILE A 183 1.70 8.82 -11.22
C ILE A 183 1.99 10.14 -10.51
N SER A 184 1.18 11.16 -10.76
CA SER A 184 1.30 12.46 -10.08
C SER A 184 1.16 12.30 -8.57
N THR A 185 2.13 12.85 -7.83
CA THR A 185 2.12 12.93 -6.37
C THR A 185 1.49 14.23 -5.85
N ALA A 186 0.95 15.08 -6.72
CA ALA A 186 0.24 16.28 -6.27
C ALA A 186 -1.00 15.89 -5.44
N GLY A 187 -1.26 16.58 -4.34
CA GLY A 187 -2.32 16.19 -3.38
C GLY A 187 -2.03 14.87 -2.63
N VAL A 188 -0.76 14.43 -2.63
CA VAL A 188 -0.23 13.32 -1.82
C VAL A 188 1.00 13.82 -1.07
N ILE A 189 1.06 13.65 0.24
CA ILE A 189 2.24 14.09 1.02
C ILE A 189 3.43 13.15 0.75
N PRO A 190 4.57 13.65 0.21
CA PRO A 190 5.67 12.81 -0.26
C PRO A 190 6.62 12.33 0.86
N LEU A 191 7.26 11.17 0.61
CA LEU A 191 8.33 10.56 1.43
C LEU A 191 9.43 9.99 0.49
N HIS A 192 10.52 10.76 0.31
CA HIS A 192 11.88 10.53 -0.27
C HIS A 192 12.18 9.50 -1.41
N LYS A 193 13.32 9.67 -2.13
CA LYS A 193 13.78 8.90 -3.32
C LYS A 193 15.30 8.56 -3.32
N VAL A 194 15.68 7.51 -4.08
CA VAL A 194 16.88 7.28 -4.96
C VAL A 194 17.83 6.09 -4.64
N LEU A 195 18.03 5.22 -5.65
CA LEU A 195 19.13 4.29 -5.97
C LEU A 195 19.03 3.93 -7.49
N ILE A 196 20.03 3.33 -8.13
CA ILE A 196 20.00 2.96 -9.56
C ILE A 196 20.63 1.56 -9.71
N LEU A 197 19.99 0.65 -10.46
CA LEU A 197 20.58 -0.32 -11.42
C LEU A 197 19.66 -1.51 -11.71
N LEU A 198 19.33 -1.75 -13.00
CA LEU A 198 18.98 -3.04 -13.64
C LEU A 198 18.70 -2.74 -15.12
N ASP A 199 19.67 -2.89 -16.02
CA ASP A 199 19.50 -2.40 -17.40
C ASP A 199 18.57 -3.27 -18.28
N PHE A 200 18.43 -4.58 -18.02
CA PHE A 200 17.67 -5.50 -18.89
C PHE A 200 16.99 -6.72 -18.22
N GLY A 201 16.94 -6.80 -16.89
CA GLY A 201 16.41 -7.98 -16.17
C GLY A 201 15.19 -7.69 -15.29
N VAL A 202 14.38 -8.73 -15.05
CA VAL A 202 13.35 -8.74 -14.00
C VAL A 202 13.95 -9.41 -12.77
N LEU A 203 13.92 -8.72 -11.64
CA LEU A 203 14.36 -9.28 -10.37
C LEU A 203 13.17 -9.89 -9.65
N ALA A 204 13.20 -11.22 -9.45
CA ALA A 204 12.23 -11.95 -8.66
C ALA A 204 12.76 -12.16 -7.23
N ILE A 205 12.01 -11.70 -6.22
CA ILE A 205 12.37 -11.82 -4.78
C ILE A 205 11.11 -12.13 -3.97
N PRO A 206 11.22 -12.75 -2.76
CA PRO A 206 10.09 -12.80 -1.84
C PRO A 206 9.53 -11.40 -1.58
N THR A 207 8.21 -11.20 -1.54
CA THR A 207 7.66 -9.87 -1.19
C THR A 207 7.96 -9.47 0.24
N VAL A 208 7.94 -10.44 1.15
CA VAL A 208 8.12 -10.25 2.58
C VAL A 208 9.05 -11.36 3.09
N GLN A 209 9.88 -11.05 4.08
CA GLN A 209 10.86 -12.01 4.63
C GLN A 209 10.23 -13.09 5.54
N GLY A 210 8.92 -13.04 5.79
CA GLY A 210 8.25 -13.99 6.66
C GLY A 210 6.75 -13.73 6.77
N PRO A 211 6.03 -14.61 7.49
CA PRO A 211 4.58 -14.52 7.62
C PRO A 211 4.15 -13.26 8.36
N PRO A 212 2.89 -12.82 8.17
CA PRO A 212 2.34 -11.68 8.90
C PRO A 212 2.49 -11.86 10.41
N PRO A 213 3.09 -10.92 11.17
CA PRO A 213 3.17 -11.00 12.62
C PRO A 213 1.79 -11.19 13.28
N LYS A 214 1.75 -11.91 14.41
CA LYS A 214 0.50 -12.08 15.17
C LYS A 214 0.04 -10.73 15.73
N LEU A 215 -1.27 -10.55 15.87
CA LEU A 215 -1.80 -9.42 16.63
C LEU A 215 -1.21 -9.46 18.05
N LEU A 216 -0.91 -8.28 18.61
CA LEU A 216 -0.30 -8.13 19.95
C LEU A 216 1.13 -8.70 20.09
N THR A 217 1.84 -8.93 18.98
CA THR A 217 3.30 -9.18 19.03
C THR A 217 3.99 -8.05 19.78
N ASP A 218 5.00 -8.38 20.60
CA ASP A 218 5.73 -7.38 21.38
C ASP A 218 6.45 -6.37 20.46
N PRO A 219 6.52 -5.07 20.84
CA PRO A 219 7.12 -4.05 19.99
C PRO A 219 8.56 -4.34 19.54
N PRO A 220 9.47 -4.85 20.40
CA PRO A 220 10.84 -5.19 19.98
C PRO A 220 10.90 -6.26 18.89
N ALA A 221 10.13 -7.35 19.02
CA ALA A 221 10.07 -8.38 17.98
C ALA A 221 9.46 -7.84 16.68
N LEU A 222 8.48 -6.95 16.80
CA LEU A 222 7.85 -6.28 15.67
C LEU A 222 8.86 -5.38 14.93
N ASP A 223 9.67 -4.62 15.64
CA ASP A 223 10.70 -3.75 15.05
C ASP A 223 11.83 -4.55 14.40
N ALA A 224 12.26 -5.65 15.05
CA ALA A 224 13.22 -6.57 14.44
C ALA A 224 12.69 -7.16 13.12
N PHE A 225 11.38 -7.46 13.05
CA PHE A 225 10.73 -7.87 11.82
C PHE A 225 10.71 -6.76 10.76
N ARG A 226 10.50 -5.49 11.15
CA ARG A 226 10.56 -4.33 10.22
C ARG A 226 11.92 -4.19 9.57
N VAL A 227 12.97 -4.15 10.39
CA VAL A 227 14.34 -3.90 9.92
C VAL A 227 14.69 -4.93 8.84
N ARG A 228 14.41 -6.19 9.14
CA ARG A 228 14.53 -7.30 8.19
C ARG A 228 13.69 -7.10 6.93
N ALA A 229 12.40 -6.80 7.06
CA ALA A 229 11.53 -6.57 5.90
C ALA A 229 12.02 -5.43 4.99
N TYR A 230 12.65 -4.38 5.55
CA TYR A 230 13.17 -3.24 4.81
C TYR A 230 14.27 -3.62 3.80
N ASP A 231 15.07 -4.66 4.07
CA ASP A 231 16.16 -5.08 3.16
C ASP A 231 15.63 -5.46 1.77
N LEU A 232 14.45 -6.07 1.69
CA LEU A 232 13.80 -6.43 0.41
C LEU A 232 12.89 -5.32 -0.12
N LEU A 233 12.19 -4.64 0.78
CA LEU A 233 11.14 -3.69 0.38
C LEU A 233 11.70 -2.35 -0.09
N SER A 234 12.87 -1.96 0.41
CA SER A 234 13.52 -0.68 0.09
C SER A 234 14.09 -0.66 -1.33
N ILE A 235 14.37 -1.81 -1.95
CA ILE A 235 15.04 -1.89 -3.27
C ILE A 235 14.34 -1.00 -4.28
N ALA A 236 13.03 -1.15 -4.43
CA ALA A 236 12.29 -0.42 -5.44
C ALA A 236 12.02 1.04 -5.04
N GLY A 237 11.72 1.29 -3.75
CA GLY A 237 11.49 2.65 -3.24
C GLY A 237 12.75 3.52 -3.29
N ALA A 238 13.91 2.93 -3.00
CA ALA A 238 15.18 3.55 -3.27
C ALA A 238 15.32 3.68 -4.80
N SER A 239 15.24 2.61 -5.58
CA SER A 239 15.64 2.65 -6.98
C SER A 239 14.73 3.39 -7.97
N GLY A 240 13.50 3.72 -7.56
CA GLY A 240 12.48 4.28 -8.43
C GLY A 240 11.93 3.31 -9.48
N PHE A 241 12.19 2.01 -9.33
CA PHE A 241 11.75 0.96 -10.25
C PHE A 241 10.25 0.75 -10.23
N CYS A 242 9.70 -0.12 -11.05
CA CYS A 242 8.34 -0.61 -10.84
C CYS A 242 8.41 -1.99 -10.18
N GLN A 243 7.42 -2.31 -9.34
CA GLN A 243 7.37 -3.58 -8.62
C GLN A 243 5.93 -4.07 -8.46
N VAL A 244 5.69 -5.34 -8.80
CA VAL A 244 4.43 -6.02 -8.55
C VAL A 244 4.66 -7.12 -7.51
N SER A 245 3.88 -7.11 -6.43
CA SER A 245 3.72 -8.24 -5.53
C SER A 245 2.57 -9.12 -6.05
N ILE A 246 2.88 -10.39 -6.25
CA ILE A 246 1.97 -11.43 -6.74
C ILE A 246 1.70 -12.40 -5.59
N PRO A 247 0.46 -12.47 -5.08
CA PRO A 247 0.08 -13.48 -4.10
C PRO A 247 0.09 -14.85 -4.78
N LEU A 248 0.76 -15.81 -4.16
CA LEU A 248 0.89 -17.17 -4.67
C LEU A 248 -0.12 -18.13 -4.04
N GLY A 249 -0.63 -17.82 -2.85
CA GLY A 249 -1.58 -18.67 -2.14
C GLY A 249 -1.27 -18.73 -0.64
N LEU A 250 -1.67 -19.83 -0.01
CA LEU A 250 -1.43 -20.10 1.40
C LEU A 250 -0.48 -21.29 1.53
N TYR A 251 0.66 -21.11 2.17
CA TYR A 251 1.53 -22.20 2.62
C TYR A 251 1.41 -22.33 4.14
N GLU A 252 1.10 -23.52 4.65
CA GLU A 252 0.80 -23.75 6.08
C GLU A 252 -0.25 -22.78 6.66
N ASN A 253 -1.29 -22.45 5.87
CA ASN A 253 -2.33 -21.45 6.21
C ASN A 253 -1.82 -20.00 6.37
N LEU A 254 -0.64 -19.68 5.83
CA LEU A 254 -0.05 -18.35 5.87
C LEU A 254 0.16 -17.82 4.44
N PRO A 255 -0.11 -16.53 4.18
CA PRO A 255 0.01 -15.98 2.84
C PRO A 255 1.46 -15.92 2.38
N VAL A 256 1.68 -16.34 1.13
CA VAL A 256 2.97 -16.26 0.44
C VAL A 256 2.84 -15.43 -0.82
N ALA A 257 3.83 -14.59 -1.09
CA ALA A 257 3.87 -13.75 -2.27
C ALA A 257 5.30 -13.55 -2.79
N ILE A 258 5.41 -13.41 -4.11
CA ILE A 258 6.65 -13.07 -4.81
C ILE A 258 6.54 -11.66 -5.39
N SER A 259 7.64 -10.92 -5.39
CA SER A 259 7.76 -9.65 -6.08
C SER A 259 8.54 -9.79 -7.37
N LEU A 260 8.03 -9.18 -8.43
CA LEU A 260 8.78 -8.93 -9.65
C LEU A 260 9.10 -7.44 -9.73
N LEU A 261 10.38 -7.09 -9.86
CA LEU A 261 10.86 -5.72 -10.08
C LEU A 261 11.38 -5.57 -11.50
N ALA A 262 11.10 -4.44 -12.12
CA ALA A 262 11.70 -4.04 -13.39
C ALA A 262 12.16 -2.58 -13.33
N LYS A 263 13.09 -2.22 -14.22
CA LYS A 263 13.67 -0.87 -14.25
C LYS A 263 12.62 0.23 -14.37
N HIS A 264 12.99 1.41 -13.91
CA HIS A 264 12.18 2.62 -14.02
C HIS A 264 11.64 2.81 -15.45
N GLY A 265 10.34 3.10 -15.57
CA GLY A 265 9.61 3.30 -16.82
C GLY A 265 9.16 2.01 -17.52
N SER A 266 9.45 0.83 -16.96
CA SER A 266 9.05 -0.47 -17.55
C SER A 266 7.72 -1.01 -16.98
N ASP A 267 6.86 -0.13 -16.47
CA ASP A 267 5.58 -0.45 -15.85
C ASP A 267 4.68 -1.33 -16.74
N GLY A 268 4.46 -0.91 -17.98
CA GLY A 268 3.63 -1.67 -18.93
C GLY A 268 4.24 -3.03 -19.28
N PHE A 269 5.57 -3.11 -19.42
CA PHE A 269 6.29 -4.37 -19.63
C PHE A 269 6.12 -5.32 -18.43
N LEU A 270 6.30 -4.80 -17.21
CA LEU A 270 6.18 -5.58 -15.98
C LEU A 270 4.75 -6.10 -15.79
N LEU A 271 3.74 -5.27 -16.03
CA LEU A 271 2.33 -5.67 -15.91
C LEU A 271 1.95 -6.72 -16.97
N ASN A 272 2.39 -6.57 -18.22
CA ASN A 272 2.16 -7.57 -19.27
C ASN A 272 2.87 -8.90 -18.95
N LEU A 273 4.10 -8.83 -18.43
CA LEU A 273 4.82 -10.01 -17.98
C LEU A 273 4.07 -10.73 -16.84
N VAL A 274 3.55 -9.98 -15.87
CA VAL A 274 2.76 -10.54 -14.77
C VAL A 274 1.50 -11.20 -15.31
N GLU A 275 0.76 -10.54 -16.20
CA GLU A 275 -0.43 -11.09 -16.85
C GLU A 275 -0.12 -12.41 -17.59
N THR A 276 1.00 -12.45 -18.30
CA THR A 276 1.46 -13.64 -19.03
C THR A 276 1.86 -14.78 -18.09
N LEU A 277 2.57 -14.47 -17.00
CA LEU A 277 3.09 -15.48 -16.07
C LEU A 277 2.09 -15.92 -15.00
N TYR A 278 1.02 -15.16 -14.75
CA TYR A 278 0.15 -15.36 -13.58
C TYR A 278 -0.45 -16.76 -13.52
N SER A 279 -0.95 -17.27 -14.65
CA SER A 279 -1.53 -18.61 -14.74
C SER A 279 -0.49 -19.71 -14.48
N ALA A 280 0.70 -19.57 -15.06
CA ALA A 280 1.81 -20.52 -14.87
C ALA A 280 2.31 -20.53 -13.41
N LEU A 281 2.43 -19.35 -12.79
CA LEU A 281 2.80 -19.24 -11.37
C LEU A 281 1.79 -19.92 -10.46
N LYS A 282 0.48 -19.79 -10.74
CA LYS A 282 -0.55 -20.48 -9.98
C LYS A 282 -0.52 -21.99 -10.15
N GLU A 283 -0.23 -22.47 -11.36
CA GLU A 283 -0.13 -23.90 -11.65
C GLU A 283 1.05 -24.53 -10.88
N GLU A 284 2.23 -23.91 -10.94
CA GLU A 284 3.43 -24.37 -10.22
C GLU A 284 3.23 -24.37 -8.70
N VAL A 285 2.54 -23.37 -8.15
CA VAL A 285 2.21 -23.36 -6.71
C VAL A 285 1.27 -24.52 -6.38
N GLY A 286 0.26 -24.78 -7.20
CA GLY A 286 -0.62 -25.93 -7.02
C GLY A 286 0.13 -27.26 -7.09
N ILE A 287 1.13 -27.38 -7.96
CA ILE A 287 2.00 -28.57 -8.03
C ILE A 287 2.85 -28.70 -6.76
N ALA A 288 3.46 -27.61 -6.29
CA ALA A 288 4.29 -27.62 -5.09
C ALA A 288 3.48 -27.97 -3.82
N GLU A 289 2.25 -27.47 -3.70
CA GLU A 289 1.32 -27.84 -2.60
C GLU A 289 0.99 -29.34 -2.63
N ASN A 290 0.83 -29.94 -3.81
CA ASN A 290 0.55 -31.38 -3.97
C ASN A 290 1.77 -32.28 -3.73
N LEU A 291 3.00 -31.77 -3.89
CA LEU A 291 4.24 -32.49 -3.62
C LEU A 291 4.68 -32.44 -2.15
N SER A 292 4.00 -31.66 -1.32
CA SER A 292 4.33 -31.43 0.11
C SER A 292 3.75 -32.49 1.06
N TYR A 293 3.34 -33.67 0.55
CA TYR A 293 2.80 -34.79 1.35
C TYR A 293 3.85 -35.81 1.76
#